data_AF-A0A6C0LVM4-F1
#
_entry.id   AF-A0A6C0LVM4-F1
#
_cell.length_a   1.000
_cell.length_b   1.000
_cell.length_c   1.000
_cell.angle_alpha   90.00
_cell.angle_beta   90.00
_cell.angle_gamma   90.00
#
_symmetry.space_group_name_H-M   'P 1'
#
loop_
_entity.id
_entity.type
_entity.pdbx_description
1 polymer ?
#
loop_
_entity_poly.entity_id
_entity_poly.type
_entity_poly.pdbx_seq_one_letter_code
_entity_poly.pdbx_strand_id
1 'polypeptide(L)'
;MIILLPLIASNLYKESERFANNYNTTNDVIENDVVKHDVISALYLLMLGYNANYYYRWGIIDNICIVLLYILTFLISIFSAYLSFTCDWKGMFNDITIRLLFAFSAFMLGPFYLVWFFLINYLGKMC
;
A
#
# COMPACT_ATOMS: atom_id res chain seq x y z
N MET A 1 -5.77 -3.36 -12.25
CA MET A 1 -4.57 -2.67 -11.71
C MET A 1 -3.83 -3.51 -10.65
N ILE A 2 -3.93 -4.85 -10.71
CA ILE A 2 -3.22 -5.77 -9.80
C ILE A 2 -1.72 -5.88 -10.17
N ILE A 3 -1.31 -5.35 -11.33
CA ILE A 3 0.05 -5.44 -11.88
C ILE A 3 0.89 -4.17 -11.63
N LEU A 4 0.25 -3.03 -11.33
CA LEU A 4 0.96 -1.73 -11.18
C LEU A 4 1.40 -1.43 -9.74
N LEU A 5 0.68 -1.92 -8.73
CA LEU A 5 1.11 -1.85 -7.33
C LEU A 5 2.47 -2.56 -7.10
N PRO A 6 2.71 -3.79 -7.61
CA PRO A 6 4.03 -4.41 -7.47
C PRO A 6 5.11 -3.67 -8.28
N LEU A 7 4.75 -2.97 -9.36
CA LEU A 7 5.70 -2.24 -10.20
C LEU A 7 6.18 -0.93 -9.53
N ILE A 8 5.27 -0.19 -8.89
CA ILE A 8 5.61 1.01 -8.13
C ILE A 8 6.35 0.64 -6.83
N ALA A 9 5.91 -0.43 -6.15
CA ALA A 9 6.63 -0.98 -5.00
C ALA A 9 8.04 -1.47 -5.39
N SER A 10 8.20 -2.08 -6.57
CA SER A 10 9.52 -2.52 -7.06
C SER A 10 10.46 -1.36 -7.37
N ASN A 11 9.95 -0.23 -7.86
CA ASN A 11 10.77 0.94 -8.14
C ASN A 11 11.19 1.68 -6.86
N LEU A 12 10.28 1.81 -5.88
CA LEU A 12 10.62 2.34 -4.55
C LEU A 12 11.65 1.46 -3.82
N TYR A 13 11.53 0.13 -3.95
CA TYR A 13 12.50 -0.83 -3.43
C TYR A 13 13.87 -0.68 -4.11
N LYS A 14 13.90 -0.57 -5.44
CA LYS A 14 15.15 -0.42 -6.23
C LYS A 14 15.90 0.88 -5.91
N GLU A 15 15.18 1.93 -5.52
CA GLU A 15 15.76 3.19 -5.08
C GLU A 15 16.37 3.09 -3.67
N SER A 16 15.75 2.32 -2.76
CA SER A 16 16.36 2.00 -1.46
C SER A 16 17.60 1.11 -1.57
N GLU A 17 17.65 0.15 -2.50
CA GLU A 17 18.84 -0.68 -2.77
C GLU A 17 20.01 0.16 -3.29
N ARG A 18 19.74 1.18 -4.12
CA ARG A 18 20.80 2.11 -4.57
C ARG A 18 21.38 2.97 -3.44
N PHE A 19 20.58 3.30 -2.43
CA PHE A 19 21.07 3.99 -1.23
C PHE A 19 21.86 3.06 -0.30
N ALA A 20 21.48 1.78 -0.20
CA ALA A 20 22.18 0.79 0.64
C ALA A 20 23.51 0.31 0.04
N ASN A 21 23.60 0.17 -1.28
CA ASN A 21 24.80 -0.35 -1.96
C ASN A 21 25.97 0.65 -2.04
N ASN A 22 25.76 1.93 -1.70
CA ASN A 22 26.84 2.92 -1.61
C ASN A 22 27.63 2.86 -0.29
N TYR A 23 27.28 1.96 0.63
CA TYR A 23 27.97 1.80 1.92
C TYR A 23 28.85 0.54 2.04
N ASN A 24 28.85 -0.36 1.06
CA ASN A 24 29.59 -1.63 1.15
C ASN A 24 30.62 -1.77 0.04
N THR A 25 31.73 -1.03 0.16
CA THR A 25 32.98 -1.36 -0.54
C THR A 25 33.99 -1.80 0.51
N THR A 26 33.81 -2.99 1.08
CA THR A 26 34.86 -3.88 1.58
C THR A 26 34.22 -5.05 2.33
N ASN A 27 34.59 -6.26 1.89
CA ASN A 27 34.42 -7.57 2.53
C ASN A 27 33.24 -8.42 2.02
N ASP A 28 33.59 -9.22 1.02
CA ASP A 28 32.92 -10.44 0.59
C ASP A 28 32.65 -11.38 1.78
N VAL A 29 31.37 -11.64 2.10
CA VAL A 29 30.89 -12.93 2.67
C VAL A 29 29.40 -13.08 2.35
N ILE A 30 29.09 -14.01 1.42
CA ILE A 30 27.82 -14.74 1.22
C ILE A 30 26.62 -13.92 0.72
N GLU A 31 26.54 -13.85 -0.60
CA GLU A 31 25.29 -13.89 -1.35
C GLU A 31 24.55 -15.19 -1.00
N ASN A 32 23.45 -15.10 -0.23
CA ASN A 32 22.22 -15.91 -0.32
C ASN A 32 21.31 -15.60 0.88
N ASP A 33 20.01 -15.51 0.61
CA ASP A 33 18.90 -15.31 1.56
C ASP A 33 18.61 -13.87 2.03
N VAL A 34 18.49 -12.93 1.09
CA VAL A 34 17.59 -11.78 1.29
C VAL A 34 16.16 -12.35 1.33
N VAL A 35 15.69 -12.72 2.52
CA VAL A 35 14.34 -13.26 2.70
C VAL A 35 13.35 -12.15 2.32
N LYS A 36 12.80 -12.24 1.11
CA LYS A 36 11.77 -11.31 0.63
C LYS A 36 10.53 -11.45 1.50
N HIS A 37 10.35 -10.53 2.44
CA HIS A 37 9.10 -10.38 3.15
C HIS A 37 8.09 -9.67 2.24
N ASP A 38 6.84 -10.16 2.24
CA ASP A 38 5.74 -9.47 1.56
C ASP A 38 5.57 -8.05 2.12
N VAL A 39 5.04 -7.14 1.30
CA VAL A 39 4.92 -5.71 1.61
C VAL A 39 4.29 -5.45 2.98
N ILE A 40 3.31 -6.26 3.38
CA ILE A 40 2.57 -6.11 4.64
C ILE A 40 3.38 -6.65 5.82
N SER A 41 4.11 -7.76 5.65
CA SER A 41 5.02 -8.30 6.66
C SER A 41 6.22 -7.37 6.89
N ALA A 42 6.74 -6.78 5.81
CA ALA A 42 7.79 -5.75 5.88
C ALA A 42 7.27 -4.49 6.58
N LEU A 43 6.04 -4.05 6.30
CA LEU A 43 5.40 -2.93 6.98
C LEU A 43 5.25 -3.18 8.49
N TYR A 44 4.83 -4.40 8.86
CA TYR A 44 4.70 -4.80 10.27
C TYR A 44 6.04 -4.70 11.01
N LEU A 45 7.11 -5.23 10.41
CA LEU A 45 8.47 -5.15 10.98
C LEU A 45 8.94 -3.69 11.09
N LEU A 46 8.70 -2.88 10.06
CA LEU A 46 9.06 -1.46 10.06
C LEU A 46 8.31 -0.66 11.12
N MET A 47 7.02 -0.92 11.33
CA MET A 47 6.22 -0.29 12.40
C MET A 47 6.77 -0.58 13.80
N LEU A 48 7.37 -1.74 14.00
CA LEU A 48 8.02 -2.14 15.25
C LEU A 48 9.48 -1.65 15.36
N GLY A 49 10.00 -0.98 14.33
CA GLY A 49 11.38 -0.50 14.28
C GLY A 49 12.42 -1.59 13.96
N TYR A 50 11.97 -2.78 13.52
CA TYR A 50 12.86 -3.85 13.08
C TYR A 50 13.27 -3.67 11.62
N ASN A 51 14.52 -4.03 11.33
CA ASN A 51 15.01 -4.05 9.95
C ASN A 51 14.46 -5.29 9.23
N ALA A 52 13.66 -5.07 8.19
CA ALA A 52 12.99 -6.12 7.42
C ALA A 52 13.94 -6.98 6.56
N ASN A 53 15.24 -6.69 6.58
CA ASN A 53 16.26 -7.44 5.82
C ASN A 53 16.85 -8.64 6.59
N TYR A 54 16.38 -8.92 7.81
CA TYR A 54 16.86 -10.05 8.62
C TYR A 54 15.80 -11.14 8.80
N TYR A 55 16.28 -12.38 8.99
CA TYR A 55 15.42 -13.51 9.30
C TYR A 55 14.70 -13.31 10.64
N TYR A 56 13.38 -13.13 10.59
CA TYR A 56 12.56 -12.99 11.77
C TYR A 56 11.88 -14.32 12.14
N ARG A 57 11.99 -14.72 13.41
CA ARG A 57 11.27 -15.89 13.93
C ARG A 57 9.87 -15.47 14.35
N TRP A 58 8.90 -15.70 13.48
CA TRP A 58 7.50 -15.38 13.69
C TRP A 58 6.89 -16.13 14.88
N GLY A 59 6.41 -15.38 15.87
CA GLY A 59 5.56 -15.90 16.93
C GLY A 59 4.09 -16.01 16.50
N ILE A 60 3.28 -16.70 17.29
CA ILE A 60 1.82 -16.81 17.06
C ILE A 60 1.17 -15.41 17.08
N ILE A 61 1.61 -14.54 17.98
CA ILE A 61 1.07 -13.19 18.15
C ILE A 61 1.36 -12.34 16.90
N ASP A 62 2.57 -12.45 16.35
CA ASP A 62 2.99 -11.67 15.17
C ASP A 62 2.17 -12.05 13.93
N ASN A 63 1.90 -13.35 13.75
CA ASN A 63 1.03 -13.83 12.67
C ASN A 63 -0.40 -13.29 12.80
N ILE A 64 -0.95 -13.23 14.01
CA ILE A 64 -2.27 -12.62 14.25
C ILE A 64 -2.25 -11.13 13.89
N CYS A 65 -1.19 -10.41 14.26
CA CYS A 65 -1.05 -9.00 13.92
C CYS A 65 -0.95 -8.76 12.41
N ILE A 66 -0.21 -9.59 11.68
CA ILE A 66 -0.11 -9.49 10.21
C ILE A 66 -1.49 -9.70 9.58
N VAL A 67 -2.22 -10.74 9.99
CA VAL A 67 -3.58 -10.99 9.47
C VAL A 67 -4.51 -9.81 9.76
N LEU A 68 -4.40 -9.21 10.95
CA LEU A 68 -5.17 -8.03 11.30
C LEU A 68 -4.83 -6.83 10.41
N LEU A 69 -3.55 -6.63 10.05
CA LEU A 69 -3.13 -5.62 9.08
C LEU A 69 -3.69 -5.87 7.67
N TYR A 70 -3.77 -7.12 7.23
CA TYR A 70 -4.44 -7.48 5.97
C TYR A 70 -5.93 -7.11 6.00
N ILE A 71 -6.63 -7.43 7.09
CA ILE A 71 -8.05 -7.07 7.24
C ILE A 71 -8.22 -5.55 7.26
N LEU A 72 -7.34 -4.83 7.96
CA LEU A 72 -7.41 -3.37 8.04
C LEU A 72 -7.20 -2.71 6.67
N THR A 73 -6.18 -3.14 5.92
CA THR A 73 -5.91 -2.63 4.57
C THR A 73 -7.07 -2.93 3.61
N PHE A 74 -7.69 -4.10 3.74
CA PHE A 74 -8.90 -4.44 2.99
C PHE A 74 -10.09 -3.55 3.34
N LEU A 75 -10.33 -3.28 4.63
CA LEU A 75 -11.40 -2.37 5.07
C LEU A 75 -11.18 -0.94 4.55
N ILE A 76 -9.95 -0.44 4.57
CA ILE A 76 -9.59 0.88 4.01
C ILE A 76 -9.92 0.96 2.52
N SER A 77 -9.63 -0.12 1.77
CA SER A 77 -9.92 -0.21 0.33
C SER A 77 -11.43 -0.29 0.04
N ILE A 78 -12.21 -1.00 0.86
CA ILE A 78 -13.69 -0.96 0.77
C ILE A 78 -14.21 0.45 1.06
N PHE A 79 -13.67 1.08 2.10
CA PHE A 79 -14.11 2.41 2.50
C PHE A 79 -13.83 3.44 1.40
N SER A 80 -12.66 3.41 0.75
CA SER A 80 -12.35 4.29 -0.38
C SER A 80 -13.34 4.10 -1.54
N ALA A 81 -13.68 2.85 -1.87
CA ALA A 81 -14.67 2.54 -2.90
C ALA A 81 -16.07 3.06 -2.55
N TYR A 82 -16.49 2.91 -1.29
CA TYR A 82 -17.77 3.40 -0.80
C TYR A 82 -17.89 4.92 -0.90
N LEU A 83 -16.86 5.67 -0.47
CA LEU A 83 -16.85 7.12 -0.62
C LEU A 83 -16.89 7.55 -2.08
N SER A 84 -16.13 6.85 -2.93
CA SER A 84 -16.13 7.11 -4.37
C SER A 84 -17.48 6.87 -5.02
N PHE A 85 -18.24 5.89 -4.56
CA PHE A 85 -19.58 5.60 -5.07
C PHE A 85 -20.60 6.65 -4.61
N THR A 86 -20.51 7.04 -3.33
CA THR A 86 -21.44 8.00 -2.71
C THR A 86 -21.23 9.43 -3.21
N CYS A 87 -20.01 9.78 -3.62
CA CYS A 87 -19.75 11.11 -4.14
C CYS A 87 -20.45 11.36 -5.48
N ASP A 88 -21.40 12.29 -5.47
CA ASP A 88 -21.99 12.87 -6.66
C ASP A 88 -21.24 14.16 -7.00
N TRP A 89 -20.46 14.14 -8.09
CA TRP A 89 -19.75 15.32 -8.60
C TRP A 89 -20.73 16.34 -9.19
N LYS A 90 -21.59 16.95 -8.37
CA LYS A 90 -22.62 17.94 -8.75
C LYS A 90 -23.38 17.58 -10.05
N GLY A 91 -23.69 16.28 -10.25
CA GLY A 91 -24.42 15.79 -11.41
C GLY A 91 -23.61 15.59 -12.70
N MET A 92 -22.27 15.69 -12.68
CA MET A 92 -21.41 15.50 -13.85
C MET A 92 -21.38 14.04 -14.34
N PHE A 93 -21.59 13.07 -13.44
CA PHE A 93 -21.59 11.64 -13.77
C PHE A 93 -22.79 10.92 -13.10
N ASN A 94 -23.98 11.11 -13.64
CA ASN A 94 -25.20 10.43 -13.18
C ASN A 94 -25.32 8.98 -13.68
N ASP A 95 -24.42 8.52 -14.53
CA ASP A 95 -24.42 7.14 -15.02
C ASP A 95 -23.86 6.16 -13.99
N ILE A 96 -24.68 5.18 -13.63
CA ILE A 96 -24.33 4.13 -12.65
C ILE A 96 -23.07 3.34 -13.06
N THR A 97 -22.87 3.12 -14.35
CA THR A 97 -21.71 2.40 -14.90
C THR A 97 -20.41 3.14 -14.63
N ILE A 98 -20.41 4.47 -14.74
CA ILE A 98 -19.23 5.32 -14.51
C ILE A 98 -18.92 5.36 -13.01
N ARG A 99 -19.94 5.47 -12.15
CA ARG A 99 -19.77 5.43 -10.69
C ARG A 99 -19.20 4.10 -10.22
N LEU A 100 -19.62 2.98 -10.82
CA LEU A 100 -19.06 1.66 -10.53
C LEU A 100 -17.58 1.55 -10.96
N LEU A 101 -17.25 2.02 -12.17
CA LEU A 101 -15.87 2.01 -12.67
C LEU A 101 -14.94 2.87 -11.80
N PHE A 102 -15.44 4.01 -11.34
CA PHE A 102 -14.72 4.91 -10.44
C PHE A 102 -14.57 4.33 -9.03
N ALA A 103 -15.61 3.68 -8.49
CA ALA A 103 -15.50 2.94 -7.23
C ALA A 103 -14.46 1.81 -7.32
N PHE A 104 -14.37 1.12 -8.47
CA PHE A 104 -13.36 0.09 -8.70
C PHE A 104 -11.94 0.67 -8.79
N SER A 105 -11.76 1.84 -9.40
CA SER A 105 -10.45 2.50 -9.40
C SER A 105 -10.08 2.98 -7.99
N ALA A 106 -11.03 3.54 -7.23
CA ALA A 106 -10.83 3.94 -5.84
C ALA A 106 -10.48 2.77 -4.91
N PHE A 107 -11.11 1.61 -5.11
CA PHE A 107 -10.76 0.37 -4.43
C PHE A 107 -9.29 -0.01 -4.71
N MET A 108 -8.88 0.04 -5.98
CA MET A 108 -7.53 -0.31 -6.42
C MET A 108 -6.45 0.67 -5.94
N LEU A 109 -6.79 1.95 -5.77
CA LEU A 109 -5.90 2.98 -5.21
C LEU A 109 -5.83 2.93 -3.68
N GLY A 110 -6.83 2.35 -3.01
CA GLY A 110 -6.90 2.17 -1.57
C GLY A 110 -6.63 3.48 -0.80
N PRO A 111 -5.55 3.55 0.00
CA PRO A 111 -5.26 4.73 0.84
C PRO A 111 -4.94 5.99 0.03
N PHE A 112 -4.37 5.88 -1.17
CA PHE A 112 -4.05 7.06 -2.00
C PHE A 112 -5.32 7.79 -2.45
N TYR A 113 -6.40 7.05 -2.70
CA TYR A 113 -7.69 7.64 -3.04
C TYR A 113 -8.25 8.47 -1.89
N LEU A 114 -8.07 8.04 -0.64
CA LEU A 114 -8.55 8.81 0.53
C LEU A 114 -7.85 10.16 0.65
N VAL A 115 -6.55 10.22 0.37
CA VAL A 115 -5.80 11.49 0.35
C VAL A 115 -6.33 12.42 -0.74
N TRP A 116 -6.53 11.87 -1.94
CA TRP A 116 -7.08 12.63 -3.07
C TRP A 116 -8.51 13.10 -2.77
N PHE A 117 -9.35 12.22 -2.22
CA PHE A 117 -10.72 12.53 -1.81
C PHE A 117 -10.75 13.62 -0.73
N PHE A 118 -9.85 13.55 0.26
CA PHE A 118 -9.73 14.57 1.29
C PHE A 118 -9.38 15.93 0.67
N LEU A 119 -8.43 15.99 -0.26
CA LEU A 119 -8.08 17.25 -0.94
C LEU A 119 -9.26 17.82 -1.73
N ILE A 120 -9.94 17.00 -2.52
CA ILE A 120 -11.02 17.47 -3.41
C ILE A 120 -12.27 17.84 -2.62
N ASN A 121 -12.61 17.09 -1.58
CA ASN A 121 -13.77 17.37 -0.74
C ASN A 121 -13.51 18.57 0.19
N TYR A 122 -12.35 18.61 0.87
CA TYR A 122 -12.02 19.68 1.80
C TYR A 122 -11.75 21.02 1.10
N LEU A 123 -11.04 21.04 -0.03
CA LEU A 123 -10.74 22.28 -0.74
C LEU A 123 -11.82 22.67 -1.76
N GLY A 124 -12.44 21.68 -2.42
CA GLY A 124 -13.30 21.91 -3.58
C GLY A 124 -14.80 21.80 -3.33
N LYS A 125 -15.25 21.14 -2.26
CA LYS A 125 -16.68 20.77 -2.04
C LYS A 125 -17.35 20.28 -3.34
N MET A 126 -16.61 19.40 -4.03
CA MET A 126 -17.03 18.82 -5.31
C MET A 126 -17.78 17.51 -5.11
N CYS A 127 -17.55 16.86 -3.97
CA CYS A 127 -18.53 16.09 -3.23
C CYS A 127 -19.14 17.03 -2.15
#